data_AF-A0A4Y9Z5Y8-F1
#
_entry.id   AF-A0A4Y9Z5Y8-F1
#
_cell.length_a   1.000
_cell.length_b   1.000
_cell.length_c   1.000
_cell.angle_alpha   90.00
_cell.angle_beta   90.00
_cell.angle_gamma   90.00
#
_symmetry.space_group_name_H-M   'P 1'
#
loop_
_entity.id
_entity.type
_entity.pdbx_description
1 polymer ?
#
loop_
_entity_poly.entity_id
_entity_poly.type
_entity_poly.pdbx_seq_one_letter_code
_entity_poly.pdbx_strand_id
1 'polypeptide(L)'
;MGKIGAGVPVTSTQLYSAGHTEDIRAAMYFIRKRYPEALLLGLGFSLGASVLTHYVAEEGEDCRLAAACVLACPWDLVKNSEALEGNWFHRHVYSKALGSNLQAIVKQHAAGLTTLPSHPVAQAVAPTLALRSPALKTFDETFTRIAGGSSPPFPFPSARAYYIWASSHTVLPRVRVPFLAIAAEDDPIVQVLPVHAGRNGCVAFAVTKKGGHLGWFERGANGTIGRWFTRPVLEWLKAVGSDMVVRERSGKPLKEVDGFLMEVGRDNVGCKQVEGGGRVIGTEGEEGLLAGL
;
A
#
# COMPACT_ATOMS: atom_id res chain seq x y z
N MET A 1 9.78 15.14 -5.07
CA MET A 1 10.07 14.81 -3.66
C MET A 1 9.84 13.33 -3.49
N GLY A 2 10.91 12.53 -3.33
CA GLY A 2 10.80 11.09 -3.20
C GLY A 2 10.40 10.72 -1.77
N LYS A 3 9.36 9.90 -1.63
CA LYS A 3 8.88 9.37 -0.36
C LYS A 3 8.88 7.84 -0.46
N ILE A 4 9.59 7.25 0.50
CA ILE A 4 9.65 5.85 0.97
C ILE A 4 9.31 4.73 -0.02
N GLY A 5 10.35 3.97 -0.34
CA GLY A 5 10.30 2.56 -0.74
C GLY A 5 11.73 2.00 -0.66
N ALA A 6 11.93 0.81 -0.08
CA ALA A 6 13.16 -0.01 -0.11
C ALA A 6 14.50 0.78 -0.22
N GLY A 7 14.91 1.47 0.85
CA GLY A 7 16.24 2.11 0.94
C GLY A 7 16.36 3.55 0.43
N VAL A 8 15.26 4.23 0.08
CA VAL A 8 15.29 5.64 -0.35
C VAL A 8 15.18 6.61 0.85
N PRO A 9 16.01 7.68 0.92
CA PRO A 9 15.92 8.68 2.00
C PRO A 9 14.54 9.35 2.10
N VAL A 10 14.02 9.47 3.31
CA VAL A 10 12.82 10.28 3.61
C VAL A 10 13.18 11.76 3.48
N THR A 11 12.65 12.42 2.45
CA THR A 11 12.84 13.86 2.20
C THR A 11 11.62 14.70 2.56
N SER A 12 10.61 14.11 3.19
CA SER A 12 9.33 14.75 3.52
C SER A 12 8.87 14.38 4.92
N THR A 13 8.10 15.27 5.56
CA THR A 13 7.41 15.04 6.83
C THR A 13 6.19 14.11 6.71
N GLN A 14 6.10 13.30 5.66
CA GLN A 14 4.98 12.40 5.40
C GLN A 14 5.47 10.96 5.22
N LEU A 15 4.73 10.02 5.76
CA LEU A 15 4.94 8.58 5.58
C LEU A 15 3.74 7.95 4.88
N TYR A 16 3.97 6.76 4.34
CA TYR A 16 2.92 5.97 3.71
C TYR A 16 1.95 5.40 4.77
N SER A 17 0.69 5.22 4.40
CA SER A 17 -0.33 4.55 5.23
C SER A 17 -1.32 3.79 4.36
N ALA A 18 -2.18 2.97 4.99
CA ALA A 18 -3.07 2.04 4.30
C ALA A 18 -4.06 2.67 3.30
N GLY A 19 -4.33 3.97 3.43
CA GLY A 19 -5.24 4.72 2.57
C GLY A 19 -4.60 5.89 1.82
N HIS A 20 -3.27 6.08 1.92
CA HIS A 20 -2.61 7.23 1.31
C HIS A 20 -2.25 6.98 -0.16
N THR A 21 -2.95 7.64 -1.08
CA THR A 21 -2.86 7.37 -2.54
C THR A 21 -1.99 8.35 -3.33
N GLU A 22 -1.50 9.43 -2.71
CA GLU A 22 -0.80 10.50 -3.42
C GLU A 22 0.54 10.05 -4.02
N ASP A 23 1.29 9.21 -3.32
CA ASP A 23 2.57 8.67 -3.82
C ASP A 23 2.39 7.79 -5.06
N ILE A 24 1.40 6.86 -5.03
CA ILE A 24 1.06 6.06 -6.22
C ILE A 24 0.65 6.99 -7.36
N ARG A 25 -0.15 8.01 -7.08
CA ARG A 25 -0.63 8.95 -8.09
C ARG A 25 0.52 9.73 -8.73
N ALA A 26 1.46 10.24 -7.93
CA ALA A 26 2.66 10.90 -8.43
C ALA A 26 3.54 9.95 -9.28
N ALA A 27 3.71 8.70 -8.85
CA ALA A 27 4.42 7.68 -9.62
C ALA A 27 3.73 7.41 -10.96
N MET A 28 2.39 7.31 -10.96
CA MET A 28 1.59 7.09 -12.17
C MET A 28 1.70 8.24 -13.16
N TYR A 29 1.78 9.50 -12.70
CA TYR A 29 2.02 10.64 -13.59
C TYR A 29 3.37 10.53 -14.27
N PHE A 30 4.43 10.23 -13.51
CA PHE A 30 5.77 10.05 -14.04
C PHE A 30 5.84 8.90 -15.06
N ILE A 31 5.28 7.73 -14.70
CA ILE A 31 5.26 6.54 -15.58
C ILE A 31 4.49 6.83 -16.86
N ARG A 32 3.29 7.43 -16.76
CA ARG A 32 2.47 7.75 -17.94
C ARG A 32 3.15 8.77 -18.85
N LYS A 33 3.83 9.80 -18.31
CA LYS A 33 4.62 10.72 -19.13
C LYS A 33 5.79 10.03 -19.82
N ARG A 34 6.46 9.09 -19.14
CA ARG A 34 7.62 8.38 -19.69
C ARG A 34 7.24 7.30 -20.71
N TYR A 35 6.04 6.74 -20.58
CA TYR A 35 5.51 5.66 -21.40
C TYR A 35 4.03 5.92 -21.75
N PRO A 36 3.75 6.85 -22.68
CA PRO A 36 2.40 7.32 -22.97
C PRO A 36 1.45 6.23 -23.48
N GLU A 37 1.97 5.32 -24.32
CA GLU A 37 1.22 4.23 -24.96
C GLU A 37 1.29 2.90 -24.18
N ALA A 38 1.92 2.89 -22.99
CA ALA A 38 2.06 1.66 -22.24
C ALA A 38 0.75 1.32 -21.52
N LEU A 39 0.33 0.06 -21.63
CA LEU A 39 -0.70 -0.48 -20.77
C LEU A 39 -0.14 -0.63 -19.35
N LEU A 40 -0.77 0.03 -18.38
CA LEU A 40 -0.31 0.02 -16.99
C LEU A 40 -1.19 -0.91 -16.16
N LEU A 41 -0.55 -1.86 -15.47
CA LEU A 41 -1.21 -2.86 -14.62
C LEU A 41 -0.73 -2.71 -13.17
N GLY A 42 -1.66 -2.79 -12.22
CA GLY A 42 -1.37 -2.71 -10.79
C GLY A 42 -1.20 -4.07 -10.15
N LEU A 43 -0.18 -4.25 -9.32
CA LEU A 43 -0.02 -5.41 -8.44
C LEU A 43 0.31 -4.94 -7.03
N GLY A 44 -0.53 -5.30 -6.06
CA GLY A 44 -0.37 -4.91 -4.66
C GLY A 44 -0.36 -6.11 -3.72
N PHE A 45 0.42 -6.03 -2.65
CA PHE A 45 0.51 -7.07 -1.62
C PHE A 45 0.25 -6.44 -0.25
N SER A 46 -0.49 -7.14 0.61
CA SER A 46 -0.75 -6.74 2.00
C SER A 46 -1.15 -5.25 2.11
N LEU A 47 -0.40 -4.42 2.83
CA LEU A 47 -0.68 -3.00 2.99
C LEU A 47 -0.67 -2.25 1.64
N GLY A 48 0.25 -2.56 0.74
CA GLY A 48 0.28 -2.01 -0.62
C GLY A 48 -0.94 -2.40 -1.46
N ALA A 49 -1.54 -3.56 -1.20
CA ALA A 49 -2.83 -3.92 -1.78
C ALA A 49 -3.98 -3.02 -1.29
N SER A 50 -3.98 -2.61 -0.02
CA SER A 50 -4.95 -1.62 0.49
C SER A 50 -4.79 -0.28 -0.21
N VAL A 51 -3.55 0.22 -0.29
CA VAL A 51 -3.25 1.50 -0.96
C VAL A 51 -3.66 1.47 -2.43
N LEU A 52 -3.31 0.39 -3.15
CA LEU A 52 -3.69 0.20 -4.54
C LEU A 52 -5.22 0.16 -4.71
N THR A 53 -5.93 -0.50 -3.79
CA THR A 53 -7.41 -0.55 -3.80
C THR A 53 -8.01 0.86 -3.66
N HIS A 54 -7.52 1.65 -2.70
CA HIS A 54 -7.96 3.04 -2.54
C HIS A 54 -7.67 3.85 -3.80
N TYR A 55 -6.47 3.74 -4.36
CA TYR A 55 -6.10 4.44 -5.59
C TYR A 55 -7.08 4.11 -6.74
N VAL A 56 -7.29 2.83 -7.06
CA VAL A 56 -8.19 2.47 -8.18
C VAL A 56 -9.65 2.86 -7.92
N ALA A 57 -10.09 2.84 -6.67
CA ALA A 57 -11.45 3.22 -6.28
C ALA A 57 -11.67 4.74 -6.26
N GLU A 58 -10.66 5.53 -5.91
CA GLU A 58 -10.69 6.99 -5.97
C GLU A 58 -10.64 7.51 -7.39
N GLU A 59 -9.79 6.92 -8.24
CA GLU A 59 -9.70 7.33 -9.64
C GLU A 59 -10.92 6.87 -10.45
N GLY A 60 -11.52 5.72 -10.11
CA GLY A 60 -12.73 5.24 -10.77
C GLY A 60 -12.56 5.13 -12.28
N GLU A 61 -13.41 5.83 -13.05
CA GLU A 61 -13.33 5.85 -14.51
C GLU A 61 -12.07 6.54 -15.05
N ASP A 62 -11.49 7.46 -14.28
CA ASP A 62 -10.27 8.19 -14.65
C ASP A 62 -8.99 7.42 -14.26
N CYS A 63 -9.11 6.17 -13.79
CA CYS A 63 -7.96 5.37 -13.39
C CYS A 63 -7.03 5.13 -14.57
N ARG A 64 -5.73 5.41 -14.37
CA ARG A 64 -4.67 5.19 -15.38
C ARG A 64 -4.24 3.74 -15.51
N LEU A 65 -4.58 2.92 -14.52
CA LEU A 65 -4.37 1.48 -14.58
C LEU A 65 -5.49 0.85 -15.39
N ALA A 66 -5.12 -0.05 -16.29
CA ALA A 66 -6.07 -0.81 -17.08
C ALA A 66 -6.73 -1.91 -16.24
N ALA A 67 -5.98 -2.51 -15.31
CA ALA A 67 -6.45 -3.50 -14.36
C ALA A 67 -5.56 -3.54 -13.11
N ALA A 68 -6.02 -4.19 -12.05
CA ALA A 68 -5.24 -4.41 -10.84
C ALA A 68 -5.42 -5.82 -10.27
N CYS A 69 -4.38 -6.32 -9.61
CA CYS A 69 -4.40 -7.54 -8.81
C CYS A 69 -3.90 -7.22 -7.39
N VAL A 70 -4.60 -7.70 -6.38
CA VAL A 70 -4.21 -7.52 -4.98
C VAL A 70 -4.16 -8.86 -4.26
N LEU A 71 -3.16 -9.03 -3.40
CA LEU A 71 -2.96 -10.24 -2.61
C LEU A 71 -2.97 -9.90 -1.12
N ALA A 72 -3.74 -10.67 -0.36
CA ALA A 72 -3.85 -10.56 1.10
C ALA A 72 -4.11 -9.13 1.61
N CYS A 73 -5.00 -8.42 0.92
CA CYS A 73 -5.36 -7.05 1.28
C CYS A 73 -6.01 -7.01 2.68
N PRO A 74 -5.53 -6.16 3.61
CA PRO A 74 -6.19 -5.95 4.90
C PRO A 74 -7.42 -5.06 4.73
N TRP A 75 -8.55 -5.68 4.39
CA TRP A 75 -9.79 -5.00 3.97
C TRP A 75 -10.46 -4.12 5.04
N ASP A 76 -10.56 -4.63 6.26
CA ASP A 76 -11.19 -3.98 7.41
C ASP A 76 -10.13 -3.81 8.50
N LEU A 77 -9.51 -2.64 8.55
CA LEU A 77 -8.40 -2.37 9.47
C LEU A 77 -8.87 -2.35 10.93
N VAL A 78 -10.14 -2.03 11.18
CA VAL A 78 -10.70 -2.06 12.53
C VAL A 78 -10.75 -3.50 13.03
N LYS A 79 -11.40 -4.39 12.26
CA LYS A 79 -11.50 -5.80 12.64
C LYS A 79 -10.16 -6.52 12.61
N ASN A 80 -9.28 -6.19 11.66
CA ASN A 80 -7.93 -6.76 11.61
C ASN A 80 -7.11 -6.33 12.85
N SER A 81 -7.22 -5.08 13.28
CA SER A 81 -6.58 -4.61 14.51
C SER A 81 -7.12 -5.36 15.74
N GLU A 82 -8.45 -5.49 15.85
CA GLU A 82 -9.09 -6.25 16.94
C GLU A 82 -8.65 -7.72 16.96
N ALA A 83 -8.59 -8.38 15.80
CA ALA A 83 -8.11 -9.75 15.65
C ALA A 83 -6.62 -9.92 16.05
N LEU A 84 -5.76 -8.99 15.61
CA LEU A 84 -4.34 -8.98 15.97
C LEU A 84 -4.12 -8.75 17.46
N GLU A 85 -5.03 -8.06 18.14
CA GLU A 85 -4.97 -7.83 19.58
C GLU A 85 -5.63 -8.93 20.41
N GLY A 86 -6.62 -9.63 19.84
CA GLY A 86 -7.53 -10.52 20.56
C GLY A 86 -6.90 -11.83 21.06
N ASN A 87 -5.78 -12.27 20.48
CA ASN A 87 -5.07 -13.46 20.93
C ASN A 87 -3.63 -13.14 21.38
N TRP A 88 -3.18 -13.77 22.48
CA TRP A 88 -1.85 -13.56 23.03
C TRP A 88 -0.75 -13.82 21.99
N PHE A 89 -0.87 -14.90 21.20
CA PHE A 89 0.08 -15.23 20.14
C PHE A 89 0.12 -14.15 19.04
N HIS A 90 -1.04 -13.71 18.57
CA HIS A 90 -1.14 -12.70 17.50
C HIS A 90 -0.58 -11.36 17.96
N ARG A 91 -0.87 -10.98 19.21
CA ARG A 91 -0.37 -9.75 19.81
C ARG A 91 1.14 -9.76 19.96
N HIS A 92 1.71 -10.85 20.48
CA HIS A 92 3.13 -10.91 20.82
C HIS A 92 4.05 -11.23 19.63
N VAL A 93 3.56 -11.98 18.65
CA VAL A 93 4.36 -12.37 17.47
C VAL A 93 4.13 -11.39 16.33
N TYR A 94 2.89 -11.24 15.86
CA TYR A 94 2.61 -10.42 14.66
C TYR A 94 2.53 -8.93 15.00
N SER A 95 1.68 -8.54 15.95
CA SER A 95 1.42 -7.12 16.22
C SER A 95 2.67 -6.39 16.75
N LYS A 96 3.44 -7.01 17.65
CA LYS A 96 4.71 -6.45 18.14
C LYS A 96 5.80 -6.39 17.07
N ALA A 97 5.93 -7.42 16.22
CA ALA A 97 6.90 -7.38 15.13
C ALA A 97 6.59 -6.24 14.16
N LEU A 98 5.32 -6.08 13.76
CA LEU A 98 4.87 -4.98 12.90
C LEU A 98 5.14 -3.61 13.53
N GLY A 99 4.69 -3.40 14.78
CA GLY A 99 4.89 -2.11 15.46
C GLY A 99 6.36 -1.77 15.70
N SER A 100 7.19 -2.76 16.03
CA SER A 100 8.63 -2.56 16.23
C SER A 100 9.37 -2.28 14.93
N ASN A 101 8.98 -2.92 13.82
CA ASN A 101 9.54 -2.64 12.50
C ASN A 101 9.21 -1.20 12.05
N LEU A 102 7.96 -0.76 12.24
CA LEU A 102 7.57 0.61 11.93
C LEU A 102 8.31 1.63 12.83
N GLN A 103 8.49 1.33 14.11
CA GLN A 103 9.32 2.14 15.01
C GLN A 103 10.77 2.24 14.53
N ALA A 104 11.35 1.15 14.00
CA ALA A 104 12.69 1.15 13.45
C ALA A 104 12.81 2.06 12.21
N ILE A 105 11.80 2.09 11.34
CA ILE A 105 11.74 3.01 10.20
C ILE A 105 11.72 4.47 10.69
N VAL A 106 10.92 4.79 11.71
CA VAL A 106 10.91 6.15 12.31
C VAL A 106 12.29 6.50 12.87
N LYS A 107 12.96 5.56 13.54
CA LYS A 107 14.31 5.76 14.08
C LYS A 107 15.32 6.03 12.97
N GLN A 108 15.28 5.26 11.88
CA GLN A 108 16.18 5.42 10.73
C GLN A 108 16.02 6.79 10.05
N HIS A 109 14.81 7.33 10.05
CA HIS A 109 14.49 8.58 9.35
C HIS A 109 14.24 9.78 10.27
N ALA A 110 14.55 9.67 11.55
CA ALA A 110 14.24 10.69 12.56
C ALA A 110 14.76 12.07 12.16
N ALA A 111 15.99 12.17 11.66
CA ALA A 111 16.60 13.44 11.24
C ALA A 111 15.81 14.16 10.14
N GLY A 112 15.27 13.42 9.16
CA GLY A 112 14.43 13.98 8.09
C GLY A 112 13.04 14.38 8.59
N LEU A 113 12.49 13.60 9.52
CA LEU A 113 11.15 13.82 10.10
C LEU A 113 11.11 15.02 11.07
N THR A 114 12.26 15.39 11.65
CA THR A 114 12.36 16.51 12.62
C THR A 114 12.90 17.81 12.02
N THR A 115 13.00 17.90 10.69
CA THR A 115 13.49 19.11 9.99
C THR A 115 12.65 20.36 10.27
N LEU A 116 11.36 20.19 10.57
CA LEU A 116 10.44 21.26 10.96
C LEU A 116 9.92 20.98 12.39
N PRO A 117 10.59 21.47 13.45
CA PRO A 117 10.26 21.12 14.84
C PRO A 117 8.83 21.47 15.28
N SER A 118 8.24 22.51 14.69
CA SER A 118 6.85 22.91 14.96
C SER A 118 5.82 22.01 14.29
N HIS A 119 6.22 21.15 13.34
CA HIS A 119 5.31 20.27 12.62
C HIS A 119 4.86 19.09 13.51
N PRO A 120 3.56 18.71 13.50
CA PRO A 120 3.05 17.62 14.35
C PRO A 120 3.81 16.30 14.22
N VAL A 121 4.31 15.98 13.02
CA VAL A 121 5.11 14.78 12.77
C VAL A 121 6.44 14.80 13.52
N ALA A 122 7.14 15.95 13.56
CA ALA A 122 8.38 16.09 14.31
C ALA A 122 8.13 15.88 15.82
N GLN A 123 7.01 16.41 16.33
CA GLN A 123 6.61 16.24 17.72
C GLN A 123 6.24 14.79 18.06
N ALA A 124 5.77 14.01 17.09
CA ALA A 124 5.43 12.60 17.27
C ALA A 124 6.66 11.67 17.29
N VAL A 125 7.82 12.09 16.76
CA VAL A 125 9.03 11.24 16.69
C VAL A 125 9.52 10.83 18.08
N ALA A 126 9.75 11.79 18.99
CA ALA A 126 10.31 11.48 20.31
C ALA A 126 9.41 10.55 21.16
N PRO A 127 8.09 10.78 21.27
CA PRO A 127 7.17 9.84 21.91
C PRO A 127 7.19 8.44 21.28
N THR A 128 7.27 8.37 19.94
CA THR A 128 7.31 7.09 19.21
C THR A 128 8.58 6.30 19.52
N LEU A 129 9.74 6.97 19.59
CA LEU A 129 11.01 6.32 19.93
C LEU A 129 11.10 5.90 21.40
N ALA A 130 10.29 6.48 22.29
CA ALA A 130 10.22 6.11 23.70
C ALA A 130 9.40 4.83 23.97
N LEU A 131 8.62 4.34 22.98
CA LEU A 131 7.83 3.12 23.13
C LEU A 131 8.73 1.88 23.29
N ARG A 132 8.37 0.98 24.21
CA ARG A 132 9.09 -0.29 24.42
C ARG A 132 8.43 -1.42 23.63
N SER A 133 9.01 -1.77 22.48
CA SER A 133 8.52 -2.84 21.58
C SER A 133 7.00 -2.76 21.33
N PRO A 134 6.52 -1.65 20.73
CA PRO A 134 5.10 -1.38 20.63
C PRO A 134 4.39 -2.43 19.75
N ALA A 135 3.16 -2.77 20.16
CA ALA A 135 2.21 -3.40 19.26
C ALA A 135 1.77 -2.40 18.16
N LEU A 136 1.30 -2.90 17.02
CA LEU A 136 0.91 -2.10 15.87
C LEU A 136 -0.05 -0.96 16.24
N LYS A 137 -1.11 -1.25 17.00
CA LYS A 137 -2.08 -0.24 17.43
C LYS A 137 -1.45 0.86 18.29
N THR A 138 -0.52 0.52 19.18
CA THR A 138 0.20 1.51 20.00
C THR A 138 1.08 2.41 19.12
N PHE A 139 1.74 1.84 18.12
CA PHE A 139 2.49 2.62 17.14
C PHE A 139 1.55 3.55 16.36
N ASP A 140 0.44 3.04 15.84
CA ASP A 140 -0.51 3.82 15.05
C ASP A 140 -1.17 4.94 15.86
N GLU A 141 -1.44 4.69 17.14
CA GLU A 141 -1.97 5.68 18.09
C GLU A 141 -0.98 6.80 18.39
N THR A 142 0.33 6.49 18.33
CA THR A 142 1.37 7.46 18.65
C THR A 142 1.85 8.23 17.41
N PHE A 143 1.92 7.56 16.26
CA PHE A 143 2.63 8.06 15.09
C PHE A 143 1.78 8.09 13.83
N THR A 144 1.28 6.94 13.37
CA THR A 144 0.59 6.84 12.06
C THR A 144 -0.60 7.79 11.98
N ARG A 145 -1.42 7.91 13.03
CA ARG A 145 -2.56 8.84 13.05
C ARG A 145 -2.16 10.30 12.81
N ILE A 146 -0.89 10.67 13.01
CA ILE A 146 -0.37 12.03 12.82
C ILE A 146 0.36 12.14 11.49
N ALA A 147 1.20 11.15 11.15
CA ALA A 147 2.20 11.23 10.08
C ALA A 147 1.88 10.38 8.84
N GLY A 148 0.77 9.66 8.83
CA GLY A 148 0.44 8.67 7.78
C GLY A 148 0.04 9.24 6.42
N GLY A 149 0.09 10.54 6.21
CA GLY A 149 -0.20 11.14 4.91
C GLY A 149 -0.39 12.65 4.94
N SER A 150 -0.89 13.17 3.83
CA SER A 150 -1.20 14.60 3.66
C SER A 150 -2.38 15.06 4.52
N SER A 151 -2.37 16.36 4.82
CA SER A 151 -3.46 17.05 5.53
C SER A 151 -4.24 17.92 4.55
N PRO A 152 -5.58 17.84 4.52
CA PRO A 152 -6.44 16.85 5.20
C PRO A 152 -6.28 15.43 4.59
N PRO A 153 -6.65 14.33 5.32
CA PRO A 153 -7.37 14.32 6.60
C PRO A 153 -6.49 14.18 7.85
N PHE A 154 -5.16 14.01 7.71
CA PHE A 154 -4.28 13.91 8.88
C PHE A 154 -4.15 15.28 9.59
N PRO A 155 -3.95 15.31 10.92
CA PRO A 155 -3.94 14.18 11.85
C PRO A 155 -5.33 13.67 12.21
N PHE A 156 -5.45 12.36 12.46
CA PHE A 156 -6.64 11.73 13.03
C PHE A 156 -6.65 11.79 14.57
N PRO A 157 -7.84 11.82 15.19
CA PRO A 157 -7.99 11.89 16.65
C PRO A 157 -7.58 10.60 17.37
N SER A 158 -7.54 9.45 16.68
CA SER A 158 -7.11 8.15 17.24
C SER A 158 -6.67 7.20 16.12
N ALA A 159 -5.97 6.11 16.47
CA ALA A 159 -5.68 5.02 15.53
C ALA A 159 -6.96 4.42 14.97
N ARG A 160 -8.02 4.29 15.79
CA ARG A 160 -9.31 3.78 15.33
C ARG A 160 -9.96 4.68 14.28
N ALA A 161 -9.90 5.99 14.44
CA ALA A 161 -10.40 6.93 13.43
C ALA A 161 -9.63 6.79 12.10
N TYR A 162 -8.30 6.64 12.18
CA TYR A 162 -7.47 6.31 11.02
C TYR A 162 -7.88 4.98 10.37
N TYR A 163 -8.09 3.90 11.16
CA TYR A 163 -8.48 2.59 10.63
C TYR A 163 -9.84 2.61 9.93
N ILE A 164 -10.82 3.34 10.47
CA ILE A 164 -12.13 3.51 9.84
C ILE A 164 -11.96 4.18 8.47
N TRP A 165 -11.20 5.27 8.41
CA TRP A 165 -10.95 5.99 7.17
C TRP A 165 -10.19 5.14 6.14
N ALA A 166 -9.14 4.43 6.57
CA ALA A 166 -8.27 3.68 5.69
C ALA A 166 -8.77 2.27 5.33
N SER A 167 -9.93 1.83 5.82
CA SER A 167 -10.47 0.50 5.51
C SER A 167 -10.94 0.41 4.05
N SER A 168 -10.23 -0.39 3.26
CA SER A 168 -10.39 -0.47 1.80
C SER A 168 -11.68 -1.18 1.34
N HIS A 169 -12.31 -2.00 2.20
CA HIS A 169 -13.60 -2.61 1.84
C HIS A 169 -14.71 -1.57 1.58
N THR A 170 -14.61 -0.39 2.19
CA THR A 170 -15.61 0.68 2.05
C THR A 170 -15.58 1.34 0.67
N VAL A 171 -14.44 1.26 -0.03
CA VAL A 171 -14.23 1.91 -1.32
C VAL A 171 -14.37 0.95 -2.51
N LEU A 172 -14.37 -0.37 -2.27
CA LEU A 172 -14.56 -1.40 -3.29
C LEU A 172 -15.73 -1.15 -4.27
N PRO A 173 -16.92 -0.67 -3.83
CA PRO A 173 -18.00 -0.38 -4.75
C PRO A 173 -17.65 0.66 -5.84
N ARG A 174 -16.63 1.50 -5.63
CA ARG A 174 -16.19 2.54 -6.57
C ARG A 174 -15.15 2.10 -7.59
N VAL A 175 -14.62 0.87 -7.49
CA VAL A 175 -13.70 0.33 -8.49
C VAL A 175 -14.37 0.24 -9.87
N ARG A 176 -13.69 0.68 -10.93
CA ARG A 176 -14.19 0.70 -12.33
C ARG A 176 -13.24 0.06 -13.34
N VAL A 177 -12.23 -0.65 -12.85
CA VAL A 177 -11.27 -1.41 -13.66
C VAL A 177 -11.32 -2.88 -13.25
N PRO A 178 -11.06 -3.84 -14.16
CA PRO A 178 -10.89 -5.24 -13.80
C PRO A 178 -9.94 -5.39 -12.61
N PHE A 179 -10.43 -6.03 -11.56
CA PHE A 179 -9.77 -6.08 -10.26
C PHE A 179 -9.86 -7.47 -9.68
N LEU A 180 -8.72 -8.14 -9.53
CA LEU A 180 -8.61 -9.46 -8.92
C LEU A 180 -8.09 -9.35 -7.48
N ALA A 181 -8.84 -9.87 -6.52
CA ALA A 181 -8.43 -10.01 -5.13
C ALA A 181 -8.15 -11.48 -4.81
N ILE A 182 -6.91 -11.82 -4.46
CA ILE A 182 -6.52 -13.15 -3.98
C ILE A 182 -6.36 -13.10 -2.47
N ALA A 183 -7.09 -13.98 -1.76
CA ALA A 183 -7.06 -14.08 -0.31
C ALA A 183 -7.04 -15.55 0.14
N ALA A 184 -6.63 -15.78 1.39
CA ALA A 184 -6.63 -17.10 1.99
C ALA A 184 -7.53 -17.11 3.25
N GLU A 185 -8.30 -18.18 3.43
CA GLU A 185 -9.17 -18.37 4.61
C GLU A 185 -8.35 -18.59 5.90
N ASP A 186 -7.14 -19.13 5.78
CA ASP A 186 -6.21 -19.40 6.89
C ASP A 186 -5.21 -18.25 7.13
N ASP A 187 -5.46 -17.05 6.59
CA ASP A 187 -4.61 -15.89 6.82
C ASP A 187 -4.65 -15.46 8.31
N PRO A 188 -3.50 -15.49 9.02
CA PRO A 188 -3.46 -15.15 10.45
C PRO A 188 -3.55 -13.63 10.72
N ILE A 189 -3.42 -12.80 9.68
CA ILE A 189 -3.42 -11.33 9.76
C ILE A 189 -4.73 -10.76 9.20
N VAL A 190 -5.21 -11.27 8.06
CA VAL A 190 -6.45 -10.80 7.41
C VAL A 190 -7.56 -11.81 7.63
N GLN A 191 -8.45 -11.54 8.59
CA GLN A 191 -9.51 -12.49 8.97
C GLN A 191 -10.88 -12.14 8.39
N VAL A 192 -11.03 -10.97 7.77
CA VAL A 192 -12.31 -10.48 7.27
C VAL A 192 -12.21 -10.18 5.77
N LEU A 193 -12.98 -10.94 4.99
CA LEU A 193 -13.03 -10.82 3.54
C LEU A 193 -14.36 -10.21 3.09
N PRO A 194 -14.36 -9.05 2.42
CA PRO A 194 -15.57 -8.36 1.99
C PRO A 194 -16.03 -8.89 0.63
N VAL A 195 -16.20 -10.21 0.49
CA VAL A 195 -16.54 -10.89 -0.79
C VAL A 195 -17.82 -10.37 -1.44
N HIS A 196 -18.68 -9.68 -0.69
CA HIS A 196 -19.91 -9.07 -1.18
C HIS A 196 -19.82 -7.55 -1.42
N ALA A 197 -18.73 -6.89 -1.06
CA ALA A 197 -18.59 -5.43 -1.20
C ALA A 197 -18.27 -4.99 -2.65
N GLY A 198 -17.85 -5.91 -3.52
CA GLY A 198 -17.45 -5.65 -4.90
C GLY A 198 -18.52 -5.89 -5.97
N ARG A 199 -19.81 -5.71 -5.66
CA ARG A 199 -20.94 -6.00 -6.59
C ARG A 199 -21.11 -4.96 -7.73
N ASN A 200 -20.01 -4.52 -8.34
CA ASN A 200 -19.99 -3.56 -9.44
C ASN A 200 -19.60 -4.20 -10.79
N GLY A 201 -19.40 -5.52 -10.83
CA GLY A 201 -19.01 -6.26 -12.04
C GLY A 201 -17.52 -6.15 -12.41
N CYS A 202 -16.75 -5.32 -11.71
CA CYS A 202 -15.31 -5.14 -11.96
C CYS A 202 -14.43 -5.95 -10.99
N VAL A 203 -14.97 -6.35 -9.83
CA VAL A 203 -14.21 -6.98 -8.74
C VAL A 203 -14.48 -8.48 -8.68
N ALA A 204 -13.41 -9.28 -8.74
CA ALA A 204 -13.44 -10.73 -8.53
C ALA A 204 -12.62 -11.10 -7.28
N PHE A 205 -13.15 -11.99 -6.45
CA PHE A 205 -12.44 -12.57 -5.30
C PHE A 205 -12.09 -14.03 -5.58
N ALA A 206 -10.81 -14.37 -5.49
CA ALA A 206 -10.31 -15.72 -5.45
C ALA A 206 -9.87 -16.03 -4.01
N VAL A 207 -10.65 -16.84 -3.31
CA VAL A 207 -10.39 -17.21 -1.91
C VAL A 207 -9.93 -18.66 -1.86
N THR A 208 -8.74 -18.91 -1.31
CA THR A 208 -8.22 -20.26 -1.13
C THR A 208 -8.35 -20.73 0.30
N LYS A 209 -8.56 -22.04 0.50
CA LYS A 209 -8.61 -22.63 1.85
C LYS A 209 -7.30 -22.46 2.63
N LYS A 210 -6.17 -22.44 1.92
CA LYS A 210 -4.84 -22.34 2.50
C LYS A 210 -3.95 -21.37 1.74
N GLY A 211 -3.07 -20.69 2.47
CA GLY A 211 -2.15 -19.69 1.95
C GLY A 211 -1.39 -18.91 3.01
N GLY A 212 -1.94 -18.76 4.21
CA GLY A 212 -1.45 -17.79 5.18
C GLY A 212 -1.45 -16.37 4.61
N HIS A 213 -0.73 -15.44 5.26
CA HIS A 213 -0.79 -14.02 4.85
C HIS A 213 -0.16 -13.74 3.49
N LEU A 214 0.99 -14.34 3.18
CA LEU A 214 1.66 -14.20 1.87
C LEU A 214 2.47 -15.46 1.54
N GLY A 215 2.05 -16.60 2.11
CA GLY A 215 2.81 -17.84 2.06
C GLY A 215 2.57 -18.58 0.75
N TRP A 216 1.34 -19.10 0.59
CA TRP A 216 0.87 -19.88 -0.56
C TRP A 216 1.96 -20.82 -1.10
N PHE A 217 2.63 -21.50 -0.17
CA PHE A 217 3.75 -22.36 -0.49
C PHE A 217 3.23 -23.61 -1.19
N GLU A 218 3.92 -24.00 -2.24
CA GLU A 218 3.71 -25.28 -2.93
C GLU A 218 5.02 -26.03 -3.04
N ARG A 219 4.94 -27.37 -3.11
CA ARG A 219 6.10 -28.22 -3.38
C ARG A 219 6.02 -28.73 -4.81
N GLY A 220 7.01 -28.38 -5.62
CA GLY A 220 7.15 -28.86 -6.99
C GLY A 220 7.47 -30.36 -7.05
N ALA A 221 7.27 -30.97 -8.22
CA ALA A 221 7.55 -32.38 -8.45
C ALA A 221 9.04 -32.75 -8.25
N ASN A 222 9.95 -31.80 -8.47
CA ASN A 222 11.38 -31.91 -8.20
C ASN A 222 11.77 -31.58 -6.74
N GLY A 223 10.78 -31.39 -5.86
CA GLY A 223 10.99 -31.09 -4.45
C GLY A 223 11.26 -29.60 -4.13
N THR A 224 11.30 -28.70 -5.12
CA THR A 224 11.48 -27.26 -4.86
C THR A 224 10.27 -26.68 -4.14
N ILE A 225 10.51 -25.71 -3.25
CA ILE A 225 9.44 -24.95 -2.60
C ILE A 225 9.22 -23.68 -3.41
N GLY A 226 8.02 -23.54 -3.95
CA GLY A 226 7.57 -22.37 -4.71
C GLY A 226 6.42 -21.65 -4.03
N ARG A 227 5.91 -20.62 -4.69
CA ARG A 227 4.68 -19.92 -4.30
C ARG A 227 3.67 -20.04 -5.42
N TRP A 228 2.57 -20.75 -5.18
CA TRP A 228 1.63 -21.11 -6.25
C TRP A 228 0.92 -19.88 -6.81
N PHE A 229 0.72 -18.81 -6.01
CA PHE A 229 0.04 -17.59 -6.45
C PHE A 229 0.74 -16.91 -7.64
N THR A 230 2.03 -17.19 -7.86
CA THR A 230 2.79 -16.62 -8.97
C THR A 230 2.12 -16.93 -10.31
N ARG A 231 1.65 -18.17 -10.50
CA ARG A 231 1.02 -18.62 -11.74
C ARG A 231 -0.30 -17.88 -12.04
N PRO A 232 -1.34 -17.90 -11.18
CA PRO A 232 -2.58 -17.20 -11.44
C PRO A 232 -2.40 -15.67 -11.52
N VAL A 233 -1.43 -15.09 -10.81
CA VAL A 233 -1.12 -13.66 -10.97
C VAL A 233 -0.57 -13.38 -12.38
N LEU A 234 0.37 -14.18 -12.88
CA LEU A 234 0.89 -14.02 -14.23
C LEU A 234 -0.16 -14.29 -15.30
N GLU A 235 -1.01 -15.31 -15.10
CA GLU A 235 -2.14 -15.59 -15.98
C GLU A 235 -3.13 -14.41 -16.01
N TRP A 236 -3.46 -13.84 -14.86
CA TRP A 236 -4.28 -12.64 -14.78
C TRP A 236 -3.65 -11.46 -15.52
N LEU A 237 -2.38 -11.15 -15.25
CA LEU A 237 -1.68 -10.04 -15.88
C LEU A 237 -1.57 -10.20 -17.40
N LYS A 238 -1.33 -11.43 -17.88
CA LYS A 238 -1.34 -11.75 -19.32
C LYS A 238 -2.74 -11.59 -19.91
N ALA A 239 -3.77 -12.11 -19.23
CA ALA A 239 -5.14 -12.03 -19.69
C ALA A 239 -5.59 -10.57 -19.87
N VAL A 240 -5.40 -9.73 -18.86
CA VAL A 240 -5.75 -8.29 -18.95
C VAL A 240 -4.80 -7.49 -19.82
N GLY A 241 -3.57 -7.98 -20.01
CA GLY A 241 -2.51 -7.29 -20.74
C GLY A 241 -2.49 -7.54 -22.24
N SER A 242 -3.06 -8.66 -22.70
CA SER A 242 -2.96 -9.09 -24.10
C SER A 242 -4.23 -9.74 -24.63
N ASP A 243 -4.96 -10.48 -23.80
CA ASP A 243 -6.03 -11.36 -24.28
C ASP A 243 -7.44 -10.75 -24.13
N MET A 244 -7.60 -9.78 -23.22
CA MET A 244 -8.84 -9.02 -23.02
C MET A 244 -8.76 -7.66 -23.73
N VAL A 245 -9.88 -7.23 -24.32
CA VAL A 245 -10.04 -5.83 -24.80
C VAL A 245 -10.23 -4.93 -23.58
N VAL A 246 -9.14 -4.66 -22.87
CA VAL A 246 -9.11 -3.64 -21.82
C VAL A 246 -8.81 -2.32 -22.52
N ARG A 247 -9.73 -1.35 -22.41
CA ARG A 247 -9.50 -0.02 -22.98
C ARG A 247 -8.24 0.57 -22.35
N GLU A 248 -7.36 1.10 -23.19
CA GLU A 248 -6.28 1.93 -22.69
C GLU A 248 -6.86 3.11 -21.93
N ARG A 249 -6.34 3.35 -20.72
CA ARG A 249 -6.81 4.42 -19.84
C ARG A 249 -5.71 5.44 -19.65
N SER A 250 -5.85 6.57 -20.33
CA SER A 250 -4.96 7.73 -20.19
C SER A 250 -5.19 8.49 -18.88
N GLY A 251 -6.34 8.29 -18.25
CA GLY A 251 -6.83 9.09 -17.13
C GLY A 251 -7.06 10.54 -17.56
N LYS A 252 -7.14 11.46 -16.59
CA LYS A 252 -7.22 12.89 -16.93
C LYS A 252 -5.91 13.40 -17.54
N PRO A 253 -5.97 14.45 -18.39
CA PRO A 253 -4.77 15.06 -18.95
C PRO A 253 -3.78 15.51 -17.88
N LEU A 254 -2.49 15.38 -18.18
CA LEU A 254 -1.42 15.92 -17.35
C LEU A 254 -0.99 17.31 -17.87
N LYS A 255 -0.64 18.20 -16.96
CA LYS A 255 -0.12 19.55 -17.22
C LYS A 255 1.19 19.77 -16.48
N GLU A 256 2.02 20.67 -16.98
CA GLU A 256 3.20 21.15 -16.25
C GLU A 256 2.94 22.53 -15.66
N VAL A 257 3.26 22.69 -14.37
CA VAL A 257 3.16 23.96 -13.64
C VAL A 257 4.44 24.10 -12.80
N ASP A 258 5.23 25.15 -13.05
CA ASP A 258 6.50 25.43 -12.35
C ASP A 258 7.49 24.24 -12.31
N GLY A 259 7.49 23.43 -13.38
CA GLY A 259 8.31 22.23 -13.53
C GLY A 259 7.79 21.00 -12.78
N PHE A 260 6.60 21.06 -12.17
CA PHE A 260 5.89 19.90 -11.65
C PHE A 260 4.91 19.37 -12.71
N LEU A 261 4.96 18.07 -12.92
CA LEU A 261 3.94 17.34 -13.68
C LEU A 261 2.76 17.03 -12.76
N MET A 262 1.57 17.46 -13.16
CA MET A 262 0.35 17.43 -12.35
C MET A 262 -0.85 17.00 -13.21
N GLU A 263 -1.94 16.58 -12.58
CA GLU A 263 -3.18 16.26 -13.30
C GLU A 263 -4.11 17.49 -13.37
N VAL A 264 -4.79 17.65 -14.51
CA VAL A 264 -5.79 18.72 -14.66
C VAL A 264 -6.95 18.49 -13.68
N GLY A 265 -7.20 19.49 -12.83
CA GLY A 265 -8.24 19.45 -11.80
C GLY A 265 -7.79 18.87 -10.46
N ARG A 266 -6.50 18.55 -10.29
CA ARG A 266 -5.92 18.09 -9.02
C ARG A 266 -4.57 18.76 -8.78
N ASP A 267 -4.61 19.91 -8.11
CA ASP A 267 -3.45 20.79 -7.92
C ASP A 267 -2.63 20.47 -6.65
N ASN A 268 -3.06 19.51 -5.82
CA ASN A 268 -2.35 19.14 -4.59
C ASN A 268 -1.34 17.99 -4.77
N VAL A 269 -1.29 17.34 -5.94
CA VAL A 269 -0.39 16.21 -6.22
C VAL A 269 0.38 16.46 -7.50
N GLY A 270 1.71 16.34 -7.42
CA GLY A 270 2.58 16.48 -8.58
C GLY A 270 3.94 15.83 -8.38
N CYS A 271 4.63 15.52 -9.48
CA CYS A 271 5.99 15.00 -9.47
C CYS A 271 6.92 15.87 -10.30
N LYS A 272 8.17 16.01 -9.84
CA LYS A 272 9.23 16.74 -10.54
C LYS A 272 10.49 15.88 -10.49
N GLN A 273 11.12 15.70 -11.65
CA GLN A 273 12.41 15.03 -11.73
C GLN A 273 13.49 15.96 -11.14
N VAL A 274 14.39 15.39 -10.35
CA VAL A 274 15.52 16.11 -9.75
C VAL A 274 16.80 15.58 -10.40
N GLU A 275 17.71 16.46 -10.80
CA GLU A 275 19.00 16.07 -11.36
C GLU A 275 19.88 15.40 -10.29
N GLY A 276 20.65 14.38 -10.68
CA GLY A 276 21.58 13.67 -9.77
C GLY A 276 21.06 12.38 -9.13
N GLY A 277 19.89 11.85 -9.53
CA GLY A 277 19.36 10.58 -9.02
C GLY A 277 20.06 9.35 -9.59
N GLY A 278 20.76 8.58 -8.73
CA GLY A 278 21.35 7.28 -9.08
C GLY A 278 20.31 6.15 -9.19
N ARG A 279 20.75 4.98 -9.66
CA ARG A 279 19.92 3.76 -9.73
C ARG A 279 19.64 3.28 -8.30
N VAL A 280 18.39 3.28 -7.87
CA VAL A 280 17.98 2.57 -6.65
C VAL A 280 18.02 1.08 -6.98
N ILE A 281 19.10 0.41 -6.57
CA ILE A 281 19.21 -1.04 -6.63
C ILE A 281 18.41 -1.54 -5.44
N GLY A 282 17.23 -2.12 -5.69
CA GLY A 282 16.47 -2.82 -4.65
C GLY A 282 17.36 -3.88 -4.02
N THR A 283 17.32 -4.00 -2.70
CA THR A 283 18.16 -4.92 -1.92
C THR A 283 18.18 -6.31 -2.56
N GLU A 284 19.28 -6.65 -3.23
CA GLU A 284 19.67 -8.04 -3.43
C GLU A 284 19.87 -8.63 -2.03
N GLY A 285 19.29 -9.82 -1.81
CA GLY A 285 19.05 -10.36 -0.49
C GLY A 285 20.28 -10.41 0.40
N GLU A 286 20.14 -9.88 1.62
CA GLU A 286 20.83 -10.41 2.78
C GLU A 286 19.84 -11.32 3.52
N GLU A 287 20.33 -12.50 3.88
CA GLU A 287 19.57 -13.56 4.54
C GLU A 287 18.83 -13.05 5.77
N GLY A 288 17.52 -12.94 5.63
CA GLY A 288 16.61 -12.63 6.72
C GLY A 288 15.19 -12.54 6.18
N LEU A 289 14.31 -13.44 6.62
CA LEU A 289 12.87 -13.20 6.56
C LEU A 289 12.64 -11.77 7.08
N LEU A 290 12.19 -10.85 6.22
CA LEU A 290 11.57 -9.53 6.51
C LEU A 290 11.86 -8.45 5.44
N ALA A 291 12.47 -8.79 4.29
CA ALA A 291 12.42 -7.90 3.12
C ALA A 291 11.05 -8.01 2.44
N GLY A 292 10.12 -7.13 2.83
CA GLY A 292 8.80 -7.00 2.19
C GLY A 292 7.66 -6.95 3.19
N LEU A 293 7.61 -5.88 3.98
CA LEU A 293 6.40 -5.30 4.57
C LEU A 293 6.49 -3.78 4.45
#